data_AF-Q4TB19-F1
#
_entry.id   AF-Q4TB19-F1
#
_cell.length_a   1.000
_cell.length_b   1.000
_cell.length_c   1.000
_cell.angle_alpha   90.00
_cell.angle_beta   90.00
_cell.angle_gamma   90.00
#
_symmetry.space_group_name_H-M   'P 1'
#
loop_
_entity.id
_entity.type
_entity.pdbx_description
1 polymer ?
#
loop_
_entity_poly.entity_id
_entity_poly.type
_entity_poly.pdbx_seq_one_letter_code
_entity_poly.pdbx_strand_id
1 'polypeptide(L)'
;VGIPEAWVKRCVLQIASALEFIHSRGLVHRDVKPENILLLDQSCRQVKLADFGLAQKRGTMIRYIRGTLPYMAPELCSVALPEGQTEATAPPLRVEPSLDTWAFGVLIFCILTGYFPWECCTHSDDFYQEFAGWRFTPEAMEMFSRVLAPEALSRCPVGDVRSFVEKDWLRGELGRREGEQGCSS
;
A
#
# COMPACT_ATOMS: atom_id res chain seq x y z
N VAL A 1 -3.04 -4.96 20.54
CA VAL A 1 -2.17 -5.79 19.66
C VAL A 1 -1.93 -4.98 18.41
N GLY A 2 -0.66 -4.71 18.08
CA GLY A 2 -0.22 -4.01 16.87
C GLY A 2 1.28 -4.23 16.74
N ILE A 3 1.78 -4.39 15.52
CA ILE A 3 3.22 -4.49 15.26
C ILE A 3 3.85 -3.16 15.72
N PRO A 4 4.92 -3.16 16.55
CA PRO A 4 5.56 -1.92 16.97
C PRO A 4 5.97 -1.07 15.76
N GLU A 5 5.74 0.24 15.81
CA GLU A 5 6.03 1.16 14.70
C GLU A 5 7.47 0.99 14.18
N ALA A 6 8.43 0.77 15.07
CA ALA A 6 9.82 0.50 14.72
C ALA A 6 10.00 -0.74 13.84
N TRP A 7 9.20 -1.80 14.04
CA TRP A 7 9.26 -3.02 13.22
C TRP A 7 8.61 -2.79 11.86
N VAL A 8 7.52 -2.01 11.82
CA VAL A 8 6.88 -1.59 10.57
C VAL A 8 7.86 -0.78 9.73
N LYS A 9 8.51 0.24 10.32
CA LYS A 9 9.53 1.05 9.67
C LYS A 9 10.66 0.22 9.06
N ARG A 10 11.19 -0.78 9.79
CA ARG A 10 12.21 -1.71 9.26
C ARG A 10 11.72 -2.53 8.07
N CYS A 11 10.49 -3.01 8.14
CA CYS A 11 9.86 -3.77 7.07
C CYS A 11 9.72 -2.90 5.81
N VAL A 12 9.11 -1.71 5.97
CA VAL A 12 8.88 -0.73 4.90
C VAL A 12 10.18 -0.31 4.22
N LEU A 13 11.26 -0.05 4.98
CA LEU A 13 12.57 0.28 4.42
C LEU A 13 13.14 -0.82 3.52
N GLN A 14 13.01 -2.08 3.91
CA GLN A 14 13.51 -3.22 3.13
C GLN A 14 12.67 -3.46 1.88
N ILE A 15 11.35 -3.32 1.97
CA ILE A 15 10.44 -3.42 0.82
C ILE A 15 10.72 -2.28 -0.18
N ALA A 16 10.83 -1.04 0.30
CA ALA A 16 11.20 0.11 -0.54
C ALA A 16 12.52 -0.17 -1.27
N SER A 17 13.53 -0.68 -0.56
CA SER A 17 14.82 -1.04 -1.15
C SER A 17 14.71 -2.12 -2.23
N ALA A 18 13.88 -3.14 -2.03
CA ALA A 18 13.66 -4.20 -3.01
C ALA A 18 12.94 -3.67 -4.26
N LEU A 19 11.93 -2.82 -4.08
CA LEU A 19 11.18 -2.17 -5.17
C LEU A 19 12.07 -1.22 -5.97
N GLU A 20 12.83 -0.33 -5.31
CA GLU A 20 13.82 0.55 -5.96
C GLU A 20 14.80 -0.26 -6.82
N PHE A 21 15.29 -1.37 -6.29
CA PHE A 21 16.22 -2.24 -7.02
C PHE A 21 15.59 -2.79 -8.30
N ILE A 22 14.40 -3.39 -8.25
CA ILE A 22 13.76 -3.97 -9.45
C ILE A 22 13.32 -2.88 -10.44
N HIS A 23 12.86 -1.73 -9.95
CA HIS A 23 12.47 -0.58 -10.78
C HIS A 23 13.68 -0.04 -11.54
N SER A 24 14.86 0.04 -10.90
CA SER A 24 16.11 0.42 -11.55
C SER A 24 16.55 -0.53 -12.67
N ARG A 25 16.08 -1.80 -12.61
CA ARG A 25 16.28 -2.81 -13.65
C ARG A 25 15.17 -2.81 -14.71
N GLY A 26 14.25 -1.86 -14.66
CA GLY A 26 13.14 -1.74 -15.60
C GLY A 26 12.08 -2.82 -15.40
N LEU A 27 11.96 -3.40 -14.21
CA LEU A 27 10.95 -4.40 -13.86
C LEU A 27 9.96 -3.80 -12.87
N VAL A 28 8.67 -4.08 -13.04
CA VAL A 28 7.59 -3.68 -12.13
C VAL A 28 6.97 -4.97 -11.57
N HIS A 29 6.82 -5.06 -10.25
CA HIS A 29 6.37 -6.27 -9.54
C HIS A 29 4.91 -6.60 -9.81
N ARG A 30 4.04 -5.57 -9.70
CA ARG A 30 2.59 -5.58 -9.90
C ARG A 30 1.75 -6.41 -8.92
N ASP A 31 2.37 -7.07 -7.95
CA ASP A 31 1.65 -7.85 -6.93
C ASP A 31 2.21 -7.59 -5.52
N VAL A 32 2.39 -6.31 -5.16
CA VAL A 32 2.87 -5.92 -3.83
C VAL A 32 1.72 -6.02 -2.83
N LYS A 33 1.80 -6.98 -1.91
CA LYS A 33 0.79 -7.28 -0.88
C LYS A 33 1.40 -8.11 0.25
N PRO A 34 0.77 -8.20 1.45
CA PRO A 34 1.34 -8.90 2.61
C PRO A 34 1.74 -10.35 2.33
N GLU A 35 0.98 -11.07 1.51
CA GLU A 35 1.24 -12.48 1.15
C GLU A 35 2.58 -12.66 0.44
N ASN A 36 3.04 -11.61 -0.25
CA ASN A 36 4.30 -11.59 -1.01
C ASN A 36 5.45 -10.94 -0.21
N ILE A 37 5.24 -10.60 1.06
CA ILE A 37 6.26 -10.09 1.97
C ILE A 37 6.67 -11.19 2.94
N LEU A 38 7.87 -11.73 2.75
CA LEU A 38 8.41 -12.78 3.62
C LEU A 38 9.18 -12.16 4.78
N LEU A 39 8.73 -12.44 6.01
CA LEU A 39 9.44 -12.11 7.24
C LEU A 39 10.28 -13.31 7.68
N LEU A 40 11.61 -13.14 7.76
CA LEU A 40 12.53 -14.22 8.12
C LEU A 40 12.86 -14.21 9.62
N ASP A 41 12.42 -13.17 10.33
CA ASP A 41 12.44 -13.06 11.78
C ASP A 41 11.27 -12.22 12.30
N GLN A 42 10.92 -12.41 13.57
CA GLN A 42 9.79 -11.71 14.21
C GLN A 42 10.02 -10.21 14.37
N SER A 43 11.26 -9.73 14.34
CA SER A 43 11.62 -8.33 14.58
C SER A 43 11.88 -7.53 13.29
N CYS A 44 11.48 -8.11 12.13
CA CYS A 44 11.62 -7.55 10.79
C CYS A 44 13.06 -7.11 10.45
N ARG A 45 14.08 -7.81 10.95
CA ARG A 45 15.50 -7.58 10.59
C ARG A 45 15.81 -8.10 9.19
N GLN A 46 15.08 -9.10 8.73
CA GLN A 46 15.24 -9.67 7.40
C GLN A 46 13.87 -9.85 6.75
N VAL A 47 13.62 -9.02 5.74
CA VAL A 47 12.39 -8.99 4.95
C VAL A 47 12.73 -9.18 3.48
N LYS A 48 11.94 -9.99 2.77
CA LYS A 48 12.11 -10.26 1.33
C LYS A 48 10.81 -10.08 0.58
N LEU A 49 10.89 -9.42 -0.57
CA LEU A 49 9.83 -9.39 -1.58
C LEU A 49 9.87 -10.71 -2.37
N ALA A 50 8.72 -11.35 -2.54
CA ALA A 50 8.56 -12.63 -3.21
C ALA A 50 7.46 -12.59 -4.29
N ASP A 51 7.37 -13.67 -5.05
CA ASP A 51 6.39 -13.90 -6.13
C ASP A 51 6.40 -12.87 -7.26
N PHE A 52 7.31 -13.11 -8.21
CA PHE A 52 7.43 -12.32 -9.44
C PHE A 52 6.56 -12.85 -10.59
N GLY A 53 5.56 -13.69 -10.30
CA GLY A 53 4.71 -14.32 -11.33
C GLY A 53 3.93 -13.33 -12.18
N LEU A 54 3.63 -12.13 -11.65
CA LEU A 54 2.96 -11.03 -12.35
C LEU A 54 3.90 -9.92 -12.81
N ALA A 55 5.21 -10.04 -12.54
CA ALA A 55 6.17 -9.00 -12.84
C ALA A 55 6.30 -8.77 -14.36
N GLN A 56 6.46 -7.51 -14.76
CA GLN A 56 6.55 -7.12 -16.16
C GLN A 56 7.62 -6.06 -16.40
N LYS A 57 8.18 -6.06 -17.61
CA LYS A 57 9.09 -4.98 -18.02
C LYS A 57 8.31 -3.67 -18.06
N ARG A 58 8.92 -2.60 -17.56
CA ARG A 58 8.41 -1.23 -17.69
C ARG A 58 8.10 -0.92 -19.15
N GLY A 59 6.94 -0.31 -19.39
CA GLY A 59 6.47 0.05 -20.72
C GLY A 59 5.72 -1.06 -21.46
N THR A 60 5.63 -2.27 -20.90
CA THR A 60 4.79 -3.35 -21.46
C THR A 60 3.32 -2.91 -21.45
N MET A 61 2.62 -3.13 -22.56
CA MET A 61 1.18 -2.86 -22.67
C MET A 61 0.39 -4.09 -22.22
N ILE A 62 -0.56 -3.91 -21.31
CA ILE A 62 -1.38 -5.00 -20.75
C ILE A 62 -2.87 -4.70 -20.94
N ARG A 63 -3.65 -5.73 -21.26
CA ARG A 63 -5.09 -5.64 -21.57
C ARG A 63 -5.97 -6.50 -20.65
N TYR A 64 -5.36 -7.28 -19.76
CA TYR A 64 -6.06 -8.22 -18.89
C TYR A 64 -5.31 -8.38 -17.59
N ILE A 65 -6.02 -8.25 -16.48
CA ILE A 65 -5.43 -8.32 -15.15
C ILE A 65 -6.34 -9.15 -14.27
N ARG A 66 -5.77 -10.22 -13.71
CA ARG A 66 -6.33 -10.94 -12.56
C ARG A 66 -5.62 -10.40 -11.33
N GLY A 67 -6.36 -10.03 -10.30
CA GLY A 67 -5.78 -9.68 -9.01
C GLY A 67 -6.82 -9.25 -8.00
N THR A 68 -6.36 -9.09 -6.75
CA THR A 68 -7.17 -8.90 -5.56
C THR A 68 -7.40 -7.41 -5.30
N LEU A 69 -8.66 -7.05 -5.04
CA LEU A 69 -9.18 -5.68 -5.13
C LEU A 69 -8.63 -4.60 -4.17
N PRO A 70 -7.94 -4.86 -3.04
CA PRO A 70 -7.55 -3.73 -2.18
C PRO A 70 -6.20 -3.07 -2.55
N TYR A 71 -5.24 -3.80 -3.14
CA TYR A 71 -3.89 -3.28 -3.42
C TYR A 71 -3.73 -2.71 -4.83
N MET A 72 -4.72 -2.91 -5.70
CA MET A 72 -4.64 -2.48 -7.09
C MET A 72 -4.73 -0.95 -7.21
N ALA A 73 -3.88 -0.39 -8.06
CA ALA A 73 -3.92 1.04 -8.38
C ALA A 73 -5.19 1.39 -9.18
N PRO A 74 -5.74 2.62 -9.04
CA PRO A 74 -6.95 3.04 -9.75
C PRO A 74 -6.88 2.82 -11.27
N GLU A 75 -5.75 3.11 -11.89
CA GLU A 75 -5.51 2.90 -13.32
C GLU A 75 -5.41 1.42 -13.74
N LEU A 76 -5.14 0.53 -12.77
CA LEU A 76 -5.13 -0.91 -12.96
C LEU A 76 -6.56 -1.47 -12.91
N CYS A 77 -7.40 -0.91 -12.03
CA CYS A 77 -8.81 -1.26 -11.90
C CYS A 77 -9.61 -0.92 -13.16
N SER A 78 -9.28 0.17 -13.85
CA SER A 78 -9.98 0.58 -15.09
C SER A 78 -9.79 -0.40 -16.25
N VAL A 79 -8.75 -1.23 -16.21
CA VAL A 79 -8.46 -2.27 -17.22
C VAL A 79 -8.70 -3.70 -16.69
N ALA A 80 -9.22 -3.84 -15.47
CA ALA A 80 -9.65 -5.12 -14.93
C ALA A 80 -10.98 -5.53 -15.56
N LEU A 81 -11.10 -6.80 -15.97
CA LEU A 81 -12.37 -7.32 -16.49
C LEU A 81 -13.29 -7.67 -15.32
N PRO A 82 -14.55 -7.19 -15.31
CA PRO A 82 -15.57 -7.72 -14.43
C PRO A 82 -15.74 -9.23 -14.64
N GLU A 83 -16.11 -9.95 -13.58
CA GLU A 83 -16.39 -11.39 -13.67
C GLU A 83 -17.41 -11.68 -14.79
N GLY A 84 -17.08 -12.62 -15.67
CA GLY A 84 -17.92 -13.03 -16.79
C GLY A 84 -17.72 -12.24 -18.11
N GLN A 85 -16.87 -11.20 -18.14
CA GLN A 85 -16.50 -10.52 -19.38
C GLN A 85 -15.19 -11.08 -19.96
N THR A 86 -15.15 -11.27 -21.28
CA THR A 86 -14.00 -11.79 -22.02
C THR A 86 -13.27 -10.73 -22.84
N GLU A 87 -13.85 -9.53 -23.02
CA GLU A 87 -13.26 -8.45 -23.80
C GLU A 87 -13.09 -7.18 -22.98
N ALA A 88 -11.89 -6.58 -23.04
CA ALA A 88 -11.57 -5.34 -22.37
C ALA A 88 -12.06 -4.15 -23.18
N THR A 89 -12.95 -3.35 -22.61
CA THR A 89 -13.46 -2.10 -23.20
C THR A 89 -12.46 -0.95 -23.06
N ALA A 90 -11.56 -1.03 -22.09
CA ALA A 90 -10.53 -0.02 -21.83
C ALA A 90 -9.30 -0.18 -22.74
N PRO A 91 -8.60 0.92 -23.08
CA PRO A 91 -7.31 0.85 -23.76
C PRO A 91 -6.28 0.11 -22.91
N PRO A 92 -5.22 -0.47 -23.51
CA PRO A 92 -4.18 -1.14 -22.75
C PRO A 92 -3.50 -0.18 -21.79
N LEU A 93 -3.22 -0.66 -20.59
CA LEU A 93 -2.42 0.08 -19.64
C LEU A 93 -0.93 -0.13 -19.93
N ARG A 94 -0.15 0.95 -19.87
CA ARG A 94 1.31 0.89 -19.90
C ARG A 94 1.82 0.62 -18.49
N VAL A 95 2.58 -0.46 -18.30
CA VAL A 95 3.14 -0.83 -17.01
C VAL A 95 4.20 0.20 -16.56
N GLU A 96 3.99 0.81 -15.41
CA GLU A 96 4.90 1.79 -14.80
C GLU A 96 5.15 1.47 -13.32
N PRO A 97 6.32 1.86 -12.77
CA PRO A 97 6.65 1.70 -11.34
C PRO A 97 5.62 2.28 -10.36
N SER A 98 4.85 3.29 -10.78
CA SER A 98 3.79 3.92 -9.99
C SER A 98 2.70 2.95 -9.54
N LEU A 99 2.53 1.81 -10.23
CA LEU A 99 1.64 0.72 -9.82
C LEU A 99 2.10 0.09 -8.50
N ASP A 100 3.40 -0.18 -8.38
CA ASP A 100 3.99 -0.72 -7.16
C ASP A 100 4.01 0.32 -6.05
N THR A 101 4.19 1.62 -6.37
CA THR A 101 4.11 2.69 -5.38
C THR A 101 2.75 2.73 -4.69
N TRP A 102 1.66 2.62 -5.45
CA TRP A 102 0.32 2.60 -4.87
C TRP A 102 0.13 1.39 -3.96
N ALA A 103 0.42 0.19 -4.47
CA ALA A 103 0.27 -1.04 -3.73
C ALA A 103 1.13 -1.05 -2.45
N PHE A 104 2.32 -0.44 -2.51
CA PHE A 104 3.18 -0.20 -1.36
C PHE A 104 2.58 0.76 -0.33
N GLY A 105 1.93 1.85 -0.77
CA GLY A 105 1.18 2.75 0.11
C GLY A 105 0.04 2.04 0.85
N VAL A 106 -0.72 1.21 0.14
CA VAL A 106 -1.80 0.38 0.72
C VAL A 106 -1.21 -0.59 1.74
N LEU A 107 -0.09 -1.25 1.41
CA LEU A 107 0.61 -2.16 2.30
C LEU A 107 1.08 -1.46 3.59
N ILE A 108 1.69 -0.28 3.50
CA ILE A 108 2.12 0.50 4.68
C ILE A 108 0.93 0.78 5.58
N PHE A 109 -0.19 1.25 5.00
CA PHE A 109 -1.42 1.49 5.74
C PHE A 109 -1.89 0.21 6.46
N CYS A 110 -2.00 -0.90 5.72
CA CYS A 110 -2.47 -2.18 6.26
C CYS A 110 -1.62 -2.68 7.41
N ILE A 111 -0.29 -2.56 7.32
CA ILE A 111 0.62 -3.02 8.38
C ILE A 111 0.52 -2.12 9.62
N LEU A 112 0.24 -0.83 9.47
CA LEU A 112 0.12 0.11 10.58
C LEU A 112 -1.23 0.01 11.29
N THR A 113 -2.32 -0.21 10.56
CA THR A 113 -3.68 -0.16 11.11
C THR A 113 -4.25 -1.56 11.39
N GLY A 114 -3.80 -2.58 10.66
CA GLY A 114 -4.46 -3.89 10.61
C GLY A 114 -5.71 -3.91 9.73
N TYR A 115 -6.02 -2.82 9.03
CA TYR A 115 -7.20 -2.66 8.17
C TYR A 115 -6.79 -2.24 6.75
N PHE A 116 -7.62 -2.55 5.77
CA PHE A 116 -7.48 -1.98 4.43
C PHE A 116 -7.91 -0.52 4.41
N PRO A 117 -7.26 0.34 3.59
CA PRO A 117 -7.71 1.72 3.45
C PRO A 117 -9.06 1.85 2.74
N TRP A 118 -9.48 0.84 1.95
CA TRP A 118 -10.74 0.79 1.21
C TRP A 118 -11.18 -0.66 0.92
N GLU A 119 -12.50 -0.89 0.79
CA GLU A 119 -13.07 -2.18 0.33
C GLU A 119 -13.15 -2.27 -1.20
N CYS A 120 -13.33 -1.15 -1.94
CA CYS A 120 -13.30 -1.08 -3.40
C CYS A 120 -12.79 0.29 -3.91
N CYS A 121 -11.86 0.31 -4.88
CA CYS A 121 -11.28 1.54 -5.40
C CYS A 121 -12.15 2.21 -6.50
N THR A 122 -13.28 2.81 -6.13
CA THR A 122 -14.10 3.64 -7.04
C THR A 122 -14.41 5.02 -6.44
N HIS A 123 -14.71 6.00 -7.30
CA HIS A 123 -15.00 7.39 -6.93
C HIS A 123 -16.28 7.60 -6.08
N SER A 124 -16.98 6.53 -5.70
CA SER A 124 -18.25 6.55 -4.98
C SER A 124 -18.17 6.00 -3.56
N ASP A 125 -16.97 5.86 -2.99
CA ASP A 125 -16.78 5.22 -1.68
C ASP A 125 -16.79 6.22 -0.51
N ASP A 126 -17.66 5.97 0.48
CA ASP A 126 -17.88 6.82 1.67
C ASP A 126 -16.70 6.77 2.67
N PHE A 127 -15.69 5.94 2.43
CA PHE A 127 -14.56 5.67 3.33
C PHE A 127 -13.48 6.78 3.44
N TYR A 128 -13.54 7.83 2.63
CA TYR A 128 -12.59 8.96 2.76
C TYR A 128 -12.77 9.73 4.09
N GLN A 129 -13.98 9.70 4.68
CA GLN A 129 -14.26 10.31 5.98
C GLN A 129 -13.65 9.51 7.15
N GLU A 130 -13.54 8.19 7.02
CA GLU A 130 -12.91 7.33 8.05
C GLU A 130 -11.38 7.41 7.99
N PHE A 131 -10.80 7.62 6.79
CA PHE A 131 -9.38 7.89 6.58
C PHE A 131 -8.88 9.11 7.40
N ALA A 132 -9.71 10.15 7.55
CA ALA A 132 -9.42 11.35 8.34
C ALA A 132 -9.45 11.12 9.87
N GLY A 133 -10.01 10.00 10.34
CA GLY A 133 -10.11 9.64 11.76
C GLY A 133 -8.90 8.86 12.31
N TRP A 134 -7.99 8.38 11.46
CA TRP A 134 -6.83 7.60 11.88
C TRP A 134 -5.78 8.47 12.59
N ARG A 135 -5.14 7.91 13.63
CA ARG A 135 -4.17 8.61 14.49
C ARG A 135 -2.79 8.80 13.83
N PHE A 136 -2.73 9.11 12.54
CA PHE A 136 -1.47 9.42 11.88
C PHE A 136 -0.98 10.82 12.23
N THR A 137 0.33 10.99 12.26
CA THR A 137 0.97 12.31 12.34
C THR A 137 0.81 13.04 10.99
N PRO A 138 0.88 14.39 10.98
CA PRO A 138 0.91 15.15 9.72
C PRO A 138 1.96 14.65 8.74
N GLU A 139 3.10 14.19 9.26
CA GLU A 139 4.22 13.63 8.51
C GLU A 139 3.86 12.31 7.83
N ALA A 140 3.19 11.39 8.53
CA ALA A 140 2.69 10.16 7.92
C ALA A 140 1.59 10.44 6.89
N MET A 141 0.72 11.42 7.14
CA MET A 141 -0.30 11.83 6.16
C MET A 141 0.31 12.45 4.91
N GLU A 142 1.41 13.21 5.04
CA GLU A 142 2.18 13.71 3.91
C GLU A 142 2.81 12.57 3.11
N MET A 143 3.34 11.55 3.77
CA MET A 143 3.82 10.35 3.09
C MET A 143 2.70 9.69 2.28
N PHE A 144 1.56 9.40 2.92
CA PHE A 144 0.42 8.75 2.27
C PHE A 144 -0.13 9.55 1.09
N SER A 145 -0.24 10.87 1.19
CA SER A 145 -0.74 11.70 0.09
C SER A 145 0.17 11.64 -1.14
N ARG A 146 1.46 11.37 -0.97
CA ARG A 146 2.43 11.20 -2.06
C ARG A 146 2.43 9.79 -2.65
N VAL A 147 2.31 8.73 -1.84
CA VAL A 147 2.33 7.34 -2.35
C VAL A 147 0.97 6.85 -2.85
N LEU A 148 -0.13 7.37 -2.29
CA LEU A 148 -1.51 7.04 -2.65
C LEU A 148 -2.19 8.15 -3.47
N ALA A 149 -1.42 8.95 -4.22
CA ALA A 149 -2.01 9.92 -5.13
C ALA A 149 -2.88 9.20 -6.18
N PRO A 150 -4.15 9.60 -6.41
CA PRO A 150 -5.02 8.94 -7.40
C PRO A 150 -4.42 8.95 -8.80
N GLU A 151 -3.86 10.09 -9.21
CA GLU A 151 -3.15 10.26 -10.47
C GLU A 151 -1.76 9.59 -10.39
N ALA A 152 -1.49 8.66 -11.31
CA ALA A 152 -0.27 7.85 -11.29
C ALA A 152 1.01 8.69 -11.42
N LEU A 153 0.96 9.76 -12.22
CA LEU A 153 2.09 10.66 -12.46
C LEU A 153 2.42 11.55 -11.25
N SER A 154 1.46 11.73 -10.34
CA SER A 154 1.64 12.52 -9.12
C SER A 154 2.26 11.71 -7.97
N ARG A 155 2.40 10.39 -8.14
CA ARG A 155 2.98 9.52 -7.11
C ARG A 155 4.49 9.69 -7.03
N CYS A 156 5.03 9.74 -5.82
CA CYS A 156 6.49 9.74 -5.63
C CYS A 156 7.11 8.36 -5.90
N PRO A 157 8.42 8.29 -6.17
CA PRO A 157 9.15 7.03 -6.14
C PRO A 157 9.07 6.36 -4.76
N VAL A 158 9.04 5.02 -4.71
CA VAL A 158 8.98 4.26 -3.45
C VAL A 158 10.14 4.57 -2.48
N GLY A 159 11.30 4.98 -3.00
CA GLY A 159 12.47 5.38 -2.20
C GLY A 159 12.25 6.62 -1.34
N ASP A 160 11.35 7.52 -1.74
CA ASP A 160 11.08 8.78 -1.03
C ASP A 160 10.50 8.54 0.37
N VAL A 161 9.88 7.38 0.60
CA VAL A 161 9.37 6.95 1.91
C VAL A 161 10.45 6.96 2.99
N ARG A 162 11.73 6.77 2.62
CA ARG A 162 12.87 6.83 3.54
C ARG A 162 12.97 8.16 4.28
N SER A 163 12.57 9.26 3.65
CA SER A 163 12.57 10.61 4.25
C SER A 163 11.56 10.79 5.39
N PHE A 164 10.62 9.84 5.54
CA PHE A 164 9.60 9.86 6.57
C PHE A 164 9.92 8.92 7.74
N VAL A 165 10.93 8.05 7.66
CA VAL A 165 11.15 6.99 8.65
C VAL A 165 11.64 7.50 10.00
N GLU A 166 12.43 8.58 10.01
CA GLU A 166 12.87 9.23 11.26
C GLU A 166 11.77 10.02 11.96
N LYS A 167 10.64 10.25 11.28
CA LYS A 167 9.47 10.97 11.80
C LYS A 167 8.52 9.98 12.48
N ASP A 168 7.85 10.36 13.56
CA ASP A 168 6.80 9.53 14.16
C ASP A 168 5.65 9.35 13.18
N TRP A 169 5.11 8.14 13.07
CA TRP A 169 3.98 7.87 12.18
C TRP A 169 2.65 7.84 12.92
N LEU A 170 2.65 7.40 14.17
CA LEU A 170 1.47 7.33 15.03
C LEU A 170 1.51 8.42 16.10
N ARG A 171 0.37 9.08 16.35
CA ARG A 171 0.23 9.99 17.49
C ARG A 171 0.28 9.19 18.78
N GLY A 172 1.18 9.54 19.70
CA GLY A 172 1.37 8.84 20.98
C GLY A 172 0.09 8.63 21.80
N GLU A 173 0.07 7.59 22.63
CA GLU A 173 -1.05 7.30 23.53
C GLU A 173 -1.24 8.44 24.55
N LEU A 174 -2.20 9.33 24.28
CA LEU A 174 -2.88 10.08 25.33
C LEU A 174 -4.32 9.58 25.43
N GLY A 175 -4.66 9.02 26.59
CA GLY A 175 -6.01 8.62 27.00
C GLY A 175 -6.36 7.17 26.71
N ARG A 176 -6.06 6.29 27.68
CA ARG A 176 -7.01 5.22 28.02
C ARG A 176 -8.40 5.86 28.06
N ARG A 177 -9.38 5.28 27.37
CA ARG A 177 -10.77 5.46 27.80
C ARG A 177 -10.87 4.80 29.17
N GLU A 178 -10.67 5.56 30.24
CA GLU A 178 -11.28 5.24 31.52
C GLU A 178 -12.77 5.39 31.32
N GLY A 179 -13.44 4.25 31.14
CA GLY A 179 -14.86 4.19 30.82
C GLY A 179 -15.45 2.80 31.02
N GLU A 180 -14.88 2.01 31.93
CA GLU A 180 -15.58 0.89 32.57
C GLU A 180 -15.55 1.15 34.08
N GLN A 181 -16.27 2.19 34.51
CA GLN A 181 -16.83 2.20 35.85
C GLN A 181 -18.07 1.31 35.80
N GLY A 182 -18.04 0.24 36.59
CA GLY A 182 -19.20 -0.60 36.82
C GLY A 182 -20.37 0.20 37.38
N CYS A 183 -21.57 -0.23 37.01
CA CYS A 183 -22.72 -0.09 37.86
C CYS A 183 -23.49 -1.40 37.79
N SER A 184 -23.37 -2.15 38.87
CA SER A 184 -24.29 -3.20 39.27
C SER A 184 -25.73 -2.69 39.21
N SER A 185 -26.63 -3.50 38.69
CA SER A 185 -27.97 -3.76 39.25
C SER A 185 -28.49 -5.06 38.65
#